data_AF-A0AAV8VWA4-F1
#
_entry.id   AF-A0AAV8VWA4-F1
#
_cell.length_a   1.000
_cell.length_b   1.000
_cell.length_c   1.000
_cell.angle_alpha   90.00
_cell.angle_beta   90.00
_cell.angle_gamma   90.00
#
_symmetry.space_group_name_H-M   'P 1'
#
loop_
_entity.id
_entity.type
_entity.pdbx_description
1 polymer ?
#
loop_
_entity_poly.entity_id
_entity_poly.type
_entity_poly.pdbx_seq_one_letter_code
_entity_poly.pdbx_strand_id
1 'polypeptide(L)'
;MPQLFSYIPSVILGLYPLGSLANHRCFPNTSHVFDESQRMVVRAAVFIQKDTEIFHSYSRIIWGTTVRLYHLMNTKHFMCRCERCRDPTEFHTYMSAVNCTRCKGNVIPINPLSSGSQWECETCRQVVLGKEVGKIMSLLGSVLKGFDNKDFHIMYKFLTGKLAGMVPENNQIAVELKYKIVWILGYEEGFTWKELSIEHLLTKQRFCKDILSLLEELRTGQCKIRGLLLYEMYKTKKEIQSQGLKQGQVSTIVE
;
A
#
# COMPACT_ATOMS: atom_id res chain seq x y z
N MET A 1 -22.25 -10.28 0.50
CA MET A 1 -22.57 -8.87 0.24
C MET A 1 -22.34 -8.60 -1.24
N PRO A 2 -23.39 -8.67 -2.07
CA PRO A 2 -23.33 -8.17 -3.43
C PRO A 2 -23.53 -6.63 -3.41
N GLN A 3 -22.91 -5.93 -4.37
CA GLN A 3 -23.07 -4.49 -4.69
C GLN A 3 -22.25 -3.45 -3.89
N LEU A 4 -20.93 -3.61 -3.77
CA LEU A 4 -20.04 -2.51 -3.38
C LEU A 4 -19.45 -1.71 -4.58
N PHE A 5 -19.79 -2.04 -5.83
CA PHE A 5 -19.11 -1.47 -7.01
C PHE A 5 -20.00 -1.02 -8.18
N SER A 6 -21.26 -0.61 -7.93
CA SER A 6 -22.07 0.08 -8.95
C SER A 6 -22.77 1.35 -8.47
N TYR A 7 -22.46 1.84 -7.27
CA TYR A 7 -22.88 3.15 -6.79
C TYR A 7 -21.66 4.05 -6.81
N ILE A 8 -21.63 5.09 -7.66
CA ILE A 8 -20.76 6.25 -7.40
C ILE A 8 -21.34 6.84 -6.11
N PRO A 9 -20.73 6.65 -4.93
CA PRO A 9 -21.26 7.30 -3.75
C PRO A 9 -21.13 8.79 -4.05
N SER A 10 -22.24 9.52 -4.00
CA SER A 10 -22.20 10.96 -3.84
C SER A 10 -21.15 11.24 -2.76
N VAL A 11 -20.06 11.91 -3.14
CA VAL A 11 -18.97 12.19 -2.22
C VAL A 11 -19.51 13.23 -1.24
N ILE A 12 -19.97 12.76 -0.09
CA ILE A 12 -20.43 13.63 0.99
C ILE A 12 -19.17 14.19 1.66
N LEU A 13 -19.07 15.52 1.67
CA LEU A 13 -18.04 16.23 2.42
C LEU A 13 -18.61 16.65 3.77
N GLY A 14 -17.96 16.21 4.86
CA GLY A 14 -18.31 16.58 6.22
C GLY A 14 -17.19 17.37 6.90
N LEU A 15 -17.57 18.35 7.73
CA LEU A 15 -16.65 19.08 8.60
C LEU A 15 -16.80 18.59 10.03
N TYR A 16 -15.69 18.20 10.66
CA TYR A 16 -15.66 17.60 12.00
C TYR A 16 -14.69 18.39 12.88
N PRO A 17 -15.12 19.50 13.52
CA PRO A 17 -14.20 20.41 14.23
C PRO A 17 -13.28 19.72 15.23
N LEU A 18 -13.80 18.80 16.05
CA LEU A 18 -12.99 18.04 17.01
C LEU A 18 -11.98 17.10 16.30
N GLY A 19 -12.41 16.44 15.23
CA GLY A 19 -11.54 15.57 14.43
C GLY A 19 -10.49 16.33 13.62
N SER A 20 -10.70 17.63 13.37
CA SER A 20 -9.76 18.49 12.66
C SER A 20 -8.62 19.04 13.54
N LEU A 21 -8.68 18.88 14.86
CA LEU A 21 -7.63 19.34 15.78
C LEU A 21 -6.37 18.48 15.76
N ALA A 22 -6.50 17.18 15.48
CA ALA A 22 -5.38 16.25 15.55
C ALA A 22 -4.41 16.46 14.39
N ASN A 23 -3.13 16.70 14.70
CA ASN A 23 -2.07 16.97 13.74
C ASN A 23 -1.71 15.75 12.88
N HIS A 24 -0.92 16.00 11.83
CA HIS A 24 -0.44 14.95 10.94
C HIS A 24 0.80 14.22 11.48
N ARG A 25 0.80 12.89 11.34
CA ARG A 25 2.02 12.06 11.32
C ARG A 25 1.88 10.97 10.27
N CYS A 26 2.96 10.65 9.54
CA CYS A 26 2.92 9.63 8.47
C CYS A 26 2.76 8.19 8.98
N PHE A 27 2.92 7.99 10.29
CA PHE A 27 2.63 6.77 11.03
C PHE A 27 1.77 7.18 12.25
N PRO A 28 0.47 7.42 12.03
CA PRO A 28 -0.41 7.97 13.04
C PRO A 28 -0.66 6.97 14.17
N ASN A 29 -0.93 7.47 15.37
CA ASN A 29 -1.31 6.63 16.51
C ASN A 29 -2.84 6.42 16.61
N THR A 30 -3.60 6.95 15.65
CA THR A 30 -5.05 6.72 15.53
C THR A 30 -5.46 6.36 14.11
N SER A 31 -6.64 5.75 13.99
CA SER A 31 -7.35 5.55 12.74
C SER A 31 -8.79 6.05 12.91
N HIS A 32 -9.38 6.58 11.84
CA HIS A 32 -10.76 7.05 11.87
C HIS A 32 -11.61 6.38 10.79
N VAL A 33 -12.91 6.28 11.06
CA VAL A 33 -13.95 5.84 10.12
C VAL A 33 -15.17 6.74 10.29
N PHE A 34 -16.05 6.73 9.30
CA PHE A 34 -17.36 7.37 9.39
C PHE A 34 -18.41 6.27 9.52
N ASP A 35 -19.27 6.35 10.54
CA ASP A 35 -20.35 5.39 10.74
C ASP A 35 -21.59 5.71 9.89
N GLU A 36 -22.63 4.87 10.00
CA GLU A 36 -23.89 5.03 9.25
C GLU A 36 -24.60 6.36 9.55
N SER A 37 -24.37 6.93 10.73
CA SER A 37 -24.89 8.24 11.15
C SER A 37 -23.97 9.41 10.77
N GLN A 38 -22.98 9.19 9.90
CA GLN A 38 -21.99 10.18 9.50
C GLN A 38 -21.20 10.77 10.68
N ARG A 39 -20.99 10.01 11.76
CA ARG A 39 -20.12 10.44 12.86
C ARG A 39 -18.69 9.98 12.57
N MET A 40 -17.74 10.88 12.77
CA MET A 40 -16.32 10.53 12.74
C MET A 40 -15.96 9.78 14.03
N VAL A 41 -15.62 8.50 13.90
CA VAL A 41 -15.18 7.66 15.02
C VAL A 41 -13.67 7.48 14.94
N VAL A 42 -12.96 8.13 15.86
CA VAL A 42 -11.50 8.02 16.01
C VAL A 42 -11.19 6.95 17.05
N ARG A 43 -10.30 6.01 16.71
CA ARG A 43 -9.83 4.94 17.60
C ARG A 43 -8.32 4.95 17.67
N ALA A 44 -7.78 4.60 18.83
CA ALA A 44 -6.35 4.35 18.97
C ALA A 44 -5.94 3.20 18.02
N ALA A 45 -4.92 3.44 17.19
CA ALA A 45 -4.34 2.45 16.30
C ALA A 45 -3.23 1.66 17.01
N VAL A 46 -2.61 2.27 18.00
CA VAL A 46 -1.56 1.68 18.85
C VAL A 46 -1.83 2.07 20.30
N PHE A 47 -1.06 1.50 21.23
CA PHE A 47 -1.05 2.02 22.60
C PHE A 47 -0.58 3.48 22.62
N ILE A 48 -1.33 4.35 23.29
CA ILE A 48 -1.01 5.78 23.44
C ILE A 48 -0.78 6.05 24.92
N GLN A 49 0.45 6.36 25.29
CA GLN A 49 0.78 6.73 26.66
C GLN A 49 0.12 8.06 27.03
N LYS A 50 -0.18 8.24 28.33
CA LYS A 50 -0.63 9.53 28.87
C LYS A 50 0.31 10.65 28.40
N ASP A 51 -0.27 11.81 28.09
CA ASP A 51 0.45 13.02 27.67
C ASP A 51 1.14 12.91 26.29
N THR A 52 0.86 11.83 25.52
CA THR A 52 1.26 11.73 24.12
C THR A 52 0.24 12.40 23.20
N GLU A 53 0.72 13.21 22.26
CA GLU A 53 -0.13 13.86 21.26
C GLU A 53 -0.86 12.83 20.36
N ILE A 54 -2.11 13.16 20.00
CA ILE A 54 -2.94 12.36 19.10
C ILE A 54 -2.70 12.81 17.65
N PHE A 55 -2.31 11.86 16.79
CA PHE A 55 -2.00 12.12 15.40
C PHE A 55 -2.95 11.39 14.45
N HIS A 56 -3.37 12.11 13.40
CA HIS A 56 -4.03 11.58 12.21
C HIS A 56 -3.02 11.43 11.04
N SER A 57 -3.38 10.67 10.01
CA SER A 57 -2.72 10.78 8.70
C SER A 57 -3.61 11.55 7.73
N TYR A 58 -3.06 12.58 7.09
CA TYR A 58 -3.73 13.37 6.05
C TYR A 58 -3.37 12.89 4.64
N SER A 59 -2.51 11.87 4.55
CA SER A 59 -2.10 11.21 3.31
C SER A 59 -2.40 9.71 3.39
N ARG A 60 -2.30 9.00 2.26
CA ARG A 60 -2.33 7.54 2.29
C ARG A 60 -1.07 7.00 2.97
N ILE A 61 -1.25 5.95 3.78
CA ILE A 61 -0.18 5.32 4.56
C ILE A 61 0.87 4.65 3.65
N ILE A 62 0.42 4.04 2.55
CA ILE A 62 1.23 3.27 1.61
C ILE A 62 1.89 4.11 0.50
N TRP A 63 1.85 5.44 0.59
CA TRP A 63 2.63 6.30 -0.29
C TRP A 63 4.06 6.44 0.22
N GLY A 64 5.03 6.65 -0.67
CA GLY A 64 6.41 6.99 -0.32
C GLY A 64 6.59 8.47 0.08
N THR A 65 7.70 8.80 0.74
CA THR A 65 8.00 10.13 1.29
C THR A 65 7.81 11.25 0.27
N THR A 66 8.36 11.11 -0.94
CA THR A 66 8.26 12.16 -1.98
C THR A 66 6.81 12.52 -2.30
N VAL A 67 5.94 11.52 -2.45
CA VAL A 67 4.52 11.73 -2.78
C VAL A 67 3.77 12.31 -1.57
N ARG A 68 4.04 11.82 -0.35
CA ARG A 68 3.41 12.35 0.87
C ARG A 68 3.77 13.82 1.08
N LEU A 69 5.04 14.20 0.94
CA LEU A 69 5.49 15.59 1.10
C LEU A 69 4.85 16.50 0.05
N TYR A 70 4.81 16.09 -1.21
CA TYR A 70 4.12 16.84 -2.26
C TYR A 70 2.63 17.01 -1.94
N HIS A 71 1.92 15.94 -1.57
CA HIS A 71 0.49 15.99 -1.21
C HIS A 71 0.22 16.95 -0.05
N LEU A 72 0.99 16.86 1.03
CA LEU A 72 0.79 17.69 2.22
C LEU A 72 1.11 19.17 1.94
N MET A 73 2.16 19.45 1.17
CA MET A 73 2.49 20.81 0.77
C MET A 73 1.36 21.44 -0.06
N ASN A 74 0.79 20.70 -1.02
CA ASN A 74 -0.24 21.22 -1.91
C ASN A 74 -1.64 21.28 -1.28
N THR A 75 -1.97 20.38 -0.34
CA THR A 75 -3.33 20.28 0.22
C THR A 75 -3.47 20.79 1.65
N LYS A 76 -2.35 20.94 2.38
CA LYS A 76 -2.32 21.33 3.80
C LYS A 76 -1.29 22.43 4.09
N HIS A 77 -0.53 22.87 3.10
CA HIS A 77 0.42 23.99 3.19
C HIS A 77 1.52 23.83 4.25
N PHE A 78 1.96 22.59 4.51
CA PHE A 78 3.12 22.33 5.37
C PHE A 78 3.97 21.17 4.83
N MET A 79 5.21 21.09 5.30
CA MET A 79 6.13 19.99 5.02
C MET A 79 6.28 19.12 6.28
N CYS A 80 5.87 17.85 6.18
CA CYS A 80 6.00 16.91 7.30
C CYS A 80 7.49 16.63 7.61
N ARG A 81 7.85 16.66 8.89
CA ARG A 81 9.21 16.38 9.38
C ARG A 81 9.24 15.22 10.39
N CYS A 82 8.22 14.35 10.37
CA CYS A 82 8.22 13.16 11.23
C CYS A 82 9.39 12.23 10.89
N GLU A 83 9.65 11.27 11.78
CA GLU A 83 10.77 10.34 11.72
C GLU A 83 10.81 9.58 10.40
N ARG A 84 9.66 9.11 9.91
CA ARG A 84 9.54 8.45 8.60
C ARG A 84 9.94 9.35 7.43
N CYS A 85 9.61 10.64 7.49
CA CYS A 85 9.97 11.60 6.44
C CYS A 85 11.44 12.02 6.50
N ARG A 86 12.05 11.97 7.69
CA ARG A 86 13.47 12.28 7.90
C ARG A 86 14.39 11.13 7.53
N ASP A 87 13.90 9.90 7.60
CA ASP A 87 14.64 8.69 7.26
C ASP A 87 14.64 8.45 5.74
N PRO A 88 15.81 8.48 5.06
CA PRO A 88 15.94 8.14 3.64
C PRO A 88 15.40 6.77 3.23
N THR A 89 15.42 5.80 4.16
CA THR A 89 15.00 4.42 3.93
C THR A 89 13.53 4.18 4.26
N GLU A 90 12.85 5.18 4.86
CA GLU A 90 11.48 5.09 5.35
C GLU A 90 11.25 3.90 6.30
N PHE A 91 12.06 3.76 7.35
CA PHE A 91 12.08 2.59 8.25
C PHE A 91 12.48 1.29 7.54
N HIS A 92 13.51 1.36 6.68
CA HIS A 92 14.00 0.24 5.86
C HIS A 92 12.98 -0.35 4.87
N THR A 93 11.87 0.34 4.62
CA THR A 93 10.83 -0.09 3.68
C THR A 93 11.17 0.27 2.24
N TYR A 94 12.03 1.27 2.01
CA TYR A 94 12.47 1.71 0.68
C TYR A 94 11.32 2.11 -0.26
N MET A 95 10.20 2.62 0.27
CA MET A 95 8.99 2.88 -0.52
C MET A 95 9.18 3.92 -1.64
N SER A 96 10.13 4.84 -1.48
CA SER A 96 10.47 5.84 -2.50
C SER A 96 11.67 5.45 -3.37
N ALA A 97 12.35 4.34 -3.07
CA ALA A 97 13.61 3.96 -3.72
C ALA A 97 13.41 3.41 -5.13
N VAL A 98 14.46 3.50 -5.94
CA VAL A 98 14.55 2.81 -7.25
C VAL A 98 15.78 1.90 -7.26
N ASN A 99 15.79 0.90 -8.14
CA ASN A 99 16.93 -0.01 -8.24
C ASN A 99 18.09 0.65 -8.99
N CYS A 100 19.30 0.49 -8.46
CA CYS A 100 20.51 0.94 -9.12
C CYS A 100 20.71 0.20 -10.45
N THR A 101 20.99 0.94 -11.52
CA THR A 101 21.24 0.36 -12.84
C THR A 101 22.53 -0.45 -12.90
N ARG A 102 23.51 -0.14 -12.04
CA ARG A 102 24.83 -0.80 -11.99
C ARG A 102 24.85 -2.07 -11.13
N CYS A 103 24.30 -2.02 -9.92
CA CYS A 103 24.45 -3.12 -8.94
C CYS A 103 23.12 -3.66 -8.38
N LYS A 104 21.97 -3.16 -8.84
CA LYS A 104 20.62 -3.50 -8.34
C LYS A 104 20.36 -3.17 -6.86
N GLY A 105 21.29 -2.56 -6.14
CA GLY A 105 21.06 -2.01 -4.80
C GLY A 105 20.08 -0.84 -4.78
N ASN A 106 19.62 -0.45 -3.59
CA ASN A 106 18.64 0.63 -3.43
C ASN A 106 19.26 2.01 -3.66
N VAL A 107 18.61 2.82 -4.49
CA VAL A 107 18.91 4.25 -4.68
C VAL A 107 17.91 5.06 -3.87
N ILE A 108 18.41 5.83 -2.90
CA ILE A 108 17.62 6.58 -1.91
C ILE A 108 18.02 8.08 -1.90
N PRO A 109 17.17 9.00 -1.42
CA PRO A 109 17.52 10.42 -1.34
C PRO A 109 18.56 10.66 -0.25
N ILE A 110 19.58 11.47 -0.52
CA ILE A 110 20.57 11.89 0.50
C ILE A 110 19.89 12.74 1.59
N ASN A 111 19.00 13.66 1.18
CA ASN A 111 18.18 14.48 2.06
C ASN A 111 16.70 14.39 1.64
N PRO A 112 15.90 13.51 2.27
CA PRO A 112 14.51 13.25 1.87
C PRO A 112 13.57 14.45 2.04
N LEU A 113 13.94 15.45 2.83
CA LEU A 113 13.15 16.67 3.03
C LEU A 113 13.46 17.78 2.02
N SER A 114 14.48 17.60 1.17
CA SER A 114 14.86 18.57 0.15
C SER A 114 14.41 18.13 -1.24
N SER A 115 13.56 18.93 -1.89
CA SER A 115 13.03 18.65 -3.23
C SER A 115 14.11 18.54 -4.31
N GLY A 116 15.25 19.20 -4.12
CA GLY A 116 16.42 19.17 -5.00
C GLY A 116 17.49 18.15 -4.62
N SER A 117 17.25 17.29 -3.63
CA SER A 117 18.25 16.35 -3.15
C SER A 117 18.75 15.43 -4.26
N GLN A 118 20.06 15.23 -4.28
CA GLN A 118 20.66 14.10 -4.98
C GLN A 118 20.24 12.79 -4.31
N TRP A 119 20.35 11.71 -5.07
CA TRP A 119 20.08 10.36 -4.63
C TRP A 119 21.37 9.54 -4.77
N GLU A 120 21.53 8.53 -3.94
CA GLU A 120 22.72 7.69 -3.92
C GLU A 120 22.33 6.22 -3.77
N CYS A 121 23.03 5.33 -4.48
CA CYS A 121 22.95 3.91 -4.22
C CYS A 121 23.70 3.55 -2.93
N GLU A 122 23.02 2.90 -1.99
CA GLU A 122 23.63 2.47 -0.72
C GLU A 122 24.76 1.43 -0.89
N THR A 123 24.73 0.66 -1.99
CA THR A 123 25.70 -0.42 -2.25
C THR A 123 26.94 0.06 -3.00
N CYS A 124 26.78 0.71 -4.16
CA CYS A 124 27.90 1.09 -5.02
C CYS A 124 28.22 2.59 -5.01
N ARG A 125 27.52 3.38 -4.20
CA ARG A 125 27.69 4.84 -4.06
C ARG A 125 27.50 5.64 -5.35
N GLN A 126 26.88 5.04 -6.36
CA GLN A 126 26.54 5.77 -7.58
C GLN A 126 25.49 6.85 -7.27
N VAL A 127 25.85 8.09 -7.56
CA VAL A 127 24.95 9.25 -7.44
C VAL A 127 24.00 9.28 -8.64
N VAL A 128 22.73 9.55 -8.37
CA VAL A 128 21.65 9.70 -9.36
C VAL A 128 20.96 11.04 -9.11
N LEU A 129 20.62 11.76 -10.19
CA LEU A 129 19.96 13.05 -10.03
C LEU A 129 18.51 12.85 -9.62
N GLY A 130 18.02 13.62 -8.64
CA GLY A 130 16.63 13.53 -8.18
C GLY A 130 15.60 13.71 -9.31
N LYS A 131 15.92 14.52 -10.33
CA LYS A 131 15.09 14.69 -11.54
C LYS A 131 14.93 13.40 -12.35
N GLU A 132 15.94 12.52 -12.37
CA GLU A 132 15.89 11.25 -13.10
C GLU A 132 15.03 10.24 -12.36
N VAL A 133 15.20 10.15 -11.04
CA VAL A 133 14.32 9.35 -10.17
C VAL A 133 12.86 9.84 -10.30
N GLY A 134 12.65 11.16 -10.29
CA GLY A 134 11.34 11.76 -10.50
C GLY A 134 10.69 11.38 -11.84
N LYS A 135 11.46 11.34 -12.93
CA LYS A 135 10.98 10.87 -14.24
C LYS A 135 10.57 9.39 -14.20
N ILE A 136 11.38 8.54 -13.58
CA ILE A 136 11.08 7.11 -13.42
C ILE A 136 9.77 6.95 -12.65
N MET A 137 9.66 7.58 -11.48
CA MET A 137 8.47 7.47 -10.62
C MET A 137 7.22 8.05 -11.28
N SER A 138 7.35 9.16 -12.04
CA SER A 138 6.24 9.73 -12.81
C SER A 138 5.78 8.78 -13.92
N LEU A 139 6.70 8.17 -14.66
CA LEU A 139 6.36 7.20 -15.71
C LEU A 139 5.64 5.98 -15.12
N LEU A 140 6.20 5.40 -14.05
CA LEU A 140 5.60 4.25 -13.35
C LEU A 140 4.23 4.60 -12.77
N GLY A 141 4.07 5.79 -12.21
CA GLY A 141 2.78 6.29 -11.73
C GLY A 141 1.74 6.45 -12.84
N SER A 142 2.13 6.93 -14.02
CA SER A 142 1.24 6.99 -15.18
C SER A 142 0.82 5.61 -15.68
N VAL A 143 1.74 4.64 -15.70
CA VAL A 143 1.42 3.25 -16.03
C VAL A 143 0.42 2.67 -15.03
N LEU A 144 0.65 2.86 -13.73
CA LEU A 144 -0.26 2.39 -12.67
C LEU A 144 -1.67 2.98 -12.81
N LYS A 145 -1.77 4.27 -13.14
CA LYS A 145 -3.06 4.96 -13.38
C LYS A 145 -3.79 4.46 -14.63
N GLY A 146 -3.05 3.99 -15.63
CA GLY A 146 -3.61 3.50 -16.89
C GLY A 146 -4.25 2.12 -16.81
N PHE A 147 -3.97 1.36 -15.75
CA PHE A 147 -4.53 0.02 -15.57
C PHE A 147 -6.00 0.06 -15.12
N ASP A 148 -6.84 -0.75 -15.77
CA ASP A 148 -8.19 -1.11 -15.32
C ASP A 148 -8.21 -2.50 -14.65
N ASN A 149 -9.21 -2.83 -13.83
CA ASN A 149 -9.30 -4.14 -13.16
C ASN A 149 -9.25 -5.33 -14.14
N LYS A 150 -9.70 -5.14 -15.39
CA LYS A 150 -9.63 -6.14 -16.47
C LYS A 150 -8.21 -6.46 -16.92
N ASP A 151 -7.22 -5.61 -16.62
CA ASP A 151 -5.83 -5.79 -17.05
C ASP A 151 -5.01 -6.71 -16.13
N PHE A 152 -5.64 -7.59 -15.36
CA PHE A 152 -4.98 -8.44 -14.36
C PHE A 152 -3.70 -9.11 -14.87
N HIS A 153 -3.74 -9.77 -16.03
CA HIS A 153 -2.57 -10.49 -16.56
C HIS A 153 -1.42 -9.54 -16.91
N ILE A 154 -1.73 -8.35 -17.44
CA ILE A 154 -0.74 -7.33 -17.78
C ILE A 154 -0.14 -6.76 -16.49
N MET A 155 -0.98 -6.46 -15.49
CA MET A 155 -0.55 -6.00 -14.17
C MET A 155 0.39 -6.99 -13.51
N TYR A 156 0.00 -8.27 -13.46
CA TYR A 156 0.80 -9.31 -12.82
C TYR A 156 2.16 -9.49 -13.52
N LYS A 157 2.17 -9.56 -14.86
CA LYS A 157 3.40 -9.66 -15.66
C LYS A 157 4.29 -8.42 -15.50
N PHE A 158 3.70 -7.24 -15.40
CA PHE A 158 4.44 -6.00 -15.17
C PHE A 158 5.08 -6.00 -13.77
N LEU A 159 4.31 -6.37 -12.73
CA LEU A 159 4.75 -6.44 -11.34
C LEU A 159 5.94 -7.41 -11.16
N THR A 160 5.81 -8.64 -11.66
CA THR A 160 6.81 -9.70 -11.48
C THR A 160 7.98 -9.62 -12.48
N GLY A 161 7.81 -8.89 -13.57
CA GLY A 161 8.83 -8.69 -14.59
C GLY A 161 9.47 -7.29 -14.51
N LYS A 162 9.02 -6.40 -15.41
CA LYS A 162 9.67 -5.11 -15.65
C LYS A 162 9.76 -4.24 -14.38
N LEU A 163 8.71 -4.20 -13.56
CA LEU A 163 8.68 -3.37 -12.36
C LEU A 163 9.71 -3.83 -11.32
N ALA A 164 9.80 -5.14 -11.06
CA ALA A 164 10.78 -5.72 -10.13
C ALA A 164 12.24 -5.41 -10.51
N GLY A 165 12.52 -5.23 -11.82
CA GLY A 165 13.84 -4.80 -12.29
C GLY A 165 14.15 -3.31 -12.08
N MET A 166 13.13 -2.48 -11.86
CA MET A 166 13.23 -1.02 -11.79
C MET A 166 13.13 -0.47 -10.36
N VAL A 167 12.39 -1.13 -9.47
CA VAL A 167 12.16 -0.67 -8.09
C VAL A 167 12.20 -1.83 -7.09
N PRO A 168 12.46 -1.56 -5.80
CA PRO A 168 12.37 -2.58 -4.75
C PRO A 168 10.95 -3.10 -4.57
N GLU A 169 10.81 -4.27 -3.94
CA GLU A 169 9.52 -4.94 -3.76
C GLU A 169 8.50 -4.12 -2.95
N ASN A 170 8.99 -3.35 -1.97
CA ASN A 170 8.18 -2.47 -1.12
C ASN A 170 8.04 -1.04 -1.67
N ASN A 171 8.53 -0.77 -2.90
CA ASN A 171 8.29 0.50 -3.56
C ASN A 171 6.78 0.79 -3.66
N GLN A 172 6.39 2.05 -3.49
CA GLN A 172 4.98 2.45 -3.49
C GLN A 172 4.19 1.94 -4.70
N ILE A 173 4.80 1.90 -5.91
CA ILE A 173 4.12 1.43 -7.12
C ILE A 173 3.88 -0.07 -7.06
N ALA A 174 4.87 -0.84 -6.60
CA ALA A 174 4.74 -2.28 -6.43
C ALA A 174 3.68 -2.61 -5.37
N VAL A 175 3.69 -1.90 -4.24
CA VAL A 175 2.71 -2.06 -3.15
C VAL A 175 1.30 -1.69 -3.60
N GLU A 176 1.12 -0.57 -4.30
CA GLU A 176 -0.20 -0.18 -4.83
C GLU A 176 -0.73 -1.20 -5.85
N LEU A 177 0.15 -1.75 -6.70
CA LEU A 177 -0.23 -2.77 -7.68
C LEU A 177 -0.56 -4.11 -7.01
N LYS A 178 0.22 -4.54 -6.02
CA LYS A 178 -0.10 -5.71 -5.16
C LYS A 178 -1.46 -5.54 -4.50
N TYR A 179 -1.72 -4.36 -3.91
CA TYR A 179 -2.98 -4.05 -3.26
C TYR A 179 -4.16 -4.09 -4.25
N LYS A 180 -3.99 -3.54 -5.46
CA LYS A 180 -5.01 -3.62 -6.53
C LYS A 180 -5.29 -5.06 -6.94
N ILE A 181 -4.26 -5.87 -7.14
CA ILE A 181 -4.40 -7.29 -7.48
C ILE A 181 -5.14 -8.07 -6.39
N VAL A 182 -4.87 -7.77 -5.11
CA VAL A 182 -5.62 -8.38 -3.99
C VAL A 182 -7.12 -8.11 -4.14
N TRP A 183 -7.55 -6.94 -4.59
CA TRP A 183 -8.98 -6.65 -4.77
C TRP A 183 -9.58 -7.24 -6.05
N ILE A 184 -8.80 -7.41 -7.11
CA ILE A 184 -9.25 -8.10 -8.31
C ILE A 184 -9.58 -9.57 -7.99
N LEU A 185 -8.63 -10.25 -7.33
CA LEU A 185 -8.74 -11.65 -6.99
C LEU A 185 -9.86 -11.89 -5.95
N GLY A 186 -10.95 -12.46 -6.39
CA GLY A 186 -12.13 -12.81 -5.62
C GLY A 186 -13.37 -11.99 -5.97
N TYR A 187 -13.23 -10.87 -6.68
CA TYR A 187 -14.33 -9.91 -6.83
C TYR A 187 -14.64 -9.51 -8.27
N GLU A 188 -13.67 -9.60 -9.18
CA GLU A 188 -13.86 -9.26 -10.59
C GLU A 188 -14.31 -10.46 -11.41
N GLU A 189 -15.00 -10.20 -12.52
CA GLU A 189 -15.41 -11.22 -13.49
C GLU A 189 -14.19 -11.97 -14.03
N GLY A 190 -14.26 -13.31 -14.08
CA GLY A 190 -13.13 -14.17 -14.44
C GLY A 190 -12.13 -14.40 -13.29
N PHE A 191 -12.27 -13.69 -12.18
CA PHE A 191 -11.48 -13.85 -10.96
C PHE A 191 -12.37 -13.91 -9.73
N THR A 192 -13.64 -14.35 -9.82
CA THR A 192 -14.49 -14.48 -8.63
C THR A 192 -13.97 -15.61 -7.74
N TRP A 193 -14.36 -15.62 -6.45
CA TRP A 193 -13.88 -16.64 -5.49
C TRP A 193 -14.01 -18.10 -5.99
N LYS A 194 -15.06 -18.41 -6.76
CA LYS A 194 -15.29 -19.76 -7.31
C LYS A 194 -14.41 -20.08 -8.52
N GLU A 195 -13.90 -19.07 -9.20
CA GLU A 195 -13.07 -19.17 -10.42
C GLU A 195 -11.57 -19.13 -10.11
N LEU A 196 -11.18 -18.76 -8.88
CA LEU A 196 -9.78 -18.67 -8.51
C LEU A 196 -9.11 -20.05 -8.50
N SER A 197 -8.05 -20.19 -9.31
CA SER A 197 -7.09 -21.28 -9.20
C SER A 197 -6.31 -21.21 -7.88
N ILE A 198 -5.71 -22.33 -7.51
CA ILE A 198 -4.82 -22.39 -6.34
C ILE A 198 -3.66 -21.39 -6.44
N GLU A 199 -3.11 -21.18 -7.63
CA GLU A 199 -2.03 -20.21 -7.86
C GLU A 199 -2.49 -18.76 -7.62
N HIS A 200 -3.71 -18.41 -8.03
CA HIS A 200 -4.29 -17.11 -7.73
C HIS A 200 -4.49 -16.94 -6.22
N LEU A 201 -4.99 -17.96 -5.53
CA LEU A 201 -5.17 -17.92 -4.07
C LEU A 201 -3.84 -17.76 -3.34
N LEU A 202 -2.80 -18.50 -3.73
CA LEU A 202 -1.45 -18.37 -3.16
C LEU A 202 -0.84 -16.99 -3.44
N THR A 203 -1.06 -16.45 -4.64
CA THR A 203 -0.63 -15.09 -5.00
C THR A 203 -1.30 -14.04 -4.12
N LYS A 204 -2.63 -14.11 -3.98
CA LYS A 204 -3.40 -13.21 -3.11
C LYS A 204 -2.93 -13.32 -1.66
N GLN A 205 -2.70 -14.54 -1.18
CA GLN A 205 -2.18 -14.78 0.16
C GLN A 205 -0.82 -14.13 0.38
N ARG A 206 0.12 -14.30 -0.56
CA ARG A 206 1.45 -13.68 -0.52
C ARG A 206 1.34 -12.16 -0.48
N PHE A 207 0.62 -11.55 -1.40
CA PHE A 207 0.50 -10.09 -1.46
C PHE A 207 -0.18 -9.50 -0.21
N CYS A 208 -1.18 -10.18 0.36
CA CYS A 208 -1.71 -9.76 1.66
C CYS A 208 -0.65 -9.81 2.76
N LYS A 209 0.21 -10.85 2.81
CA LYS A 209 1.28 -10.97 3.81
C LYS A 209 2.32 -9.87 3.63
N ASP A 210 2.77 -9.63 2.41
CA ASP A 210 3.77 -8.60 2.10
C ASP A 210 3.31 -7.22 2.60
N ILE A 211 2.06 -6.84 2.28
CA ILE A 211 1.53 -5.54 2.67
C ILE A 211 1.28 -5.48 4.18
N LEU A 212 0.86 -6.58 4.82
CA LEU A 212 0.72 -6.63 6.28
C LEU A 212 2.07 -6.43 6.99
N SER A 213 3.14 -7.06 6.49
CA SER A 213 4.51 -6.88 6.98
C SER A 213 4.98 -5.44 6.82
N LEU A 214 4.74 -4.85 5.65
CA LEU A 214 5.02 -3.44 5.40
C LEU A 214 4.30 -2.51 6.39
N LEU A 215 3.01 -2.77 6.68
CA LEU A 215 2.26 -1.93 7.63
C LEU A 215 2.81 -2.00 9.07
N GLU A 216 3.42 -3.13 9.44
CA GLU A 216 4.12 -3.32 10.72
C GLU A 216 5.43 -2.53 10.76
N GLU A 217 6.25 -2.63 9.70
CA GLU A 217 7.48 -1.82 9.54
C GLU A 217 7.17 -0.31 9.55
N LEU A 218 6.06 0.10 8.92
CA LEU A 218 5.56 1.47 8.92
C LEU A 218 4.95 1.91 10.26
N ARG A 219 4.81 1.01 11.24
CA ARG A 219 4.30 1.29 12.60
C ARG A 219 2.89 1.87 12.63
N THR A 220 2.03 1.41 11.71
CA THR A 220 0.69 2.00 11.50
C THR A 220 -0.41 1.40 12.37
N GLY A 221 -0.08 0.34 13.14
CA GLY A 221 -1.00 -0.29 14.09
C GLY A 221 -2.30 -0.78 13.44
N GLN A 222 -3.40 -0.65 14.17
CA GLN A 222 -4.75 -0.95 13.71
C GLN A 222 -5.26 0.15 12.78
N CYS A 223 -5.26 -0.14 11.48
CA CYS A 223 -5.75 0.74 10.45
C CYS A 223 -6.69 0.01 9.48
N LYS A 224 -7.46 0.78 8.71
CA LYS A 224 -8.44 0.24 7.73
C LYS A 224 -7.81 -0.78 6.79
N ILE A 225 -6.65 -0.48 6.22
CA ILE A 225 -5.96 -1.36 5.27
C ILE A 225 -5.59 -2.69 5.95
N ARG A 226 -5.04 -2.66 7.17
CA ARG A 226 -4.72 -3.87 7.94
C ARG A 226 -5.95 -4.75 8.15
N GLY A 227 -7.06 -4.15 8.60
CA GLY A 227 -8.31 -4.88 8.83
C GLY A 227 -8.84 -5.56 7.56
N LEU A 228 -8.85 -4.84 6.44
CA LEU A 228 -9.29 -5.40 5.15
C LEU A 228 -8.38 -6.53 4.68
N LEU A 229 -7.05 -6.38 4.76
CA LEU A 229 -6.09 -7.41 4.36
C LEU A 229 -6.18 -8.67 5.22
N LEU A 230 -6.40 -8.53 6.54
CA LEU A 230 -6.62 -9.68 7.43
C LEU A 230 -7.91 -10.43 7.08
N TYR A 231 -8.97 -9.71 6.73
CA TYR A 231 -10.21 -10.31 6.26
C TYR A 231 -10.04 -11.05 4.93
N GLU A 232 -9.35 -10.43 3.96
CA GLU A 232 -9.01 -11.08 2.69
C GLU A 232 -8.10 -12.29 2.87
N MET A 233 -7.18 -12.25 3.83
CA MET A 233 -6.34 -13.40 4.22
C MET A 233 -7.19 -14.55 4.74
N TYR A 234 -8.16 -14.26 5.62
CA TYR A 234 -9.09 -15.26 6.16
C TYR A 234 -9.90 -15.91 5.04
N LYS A 235 -10.52 -15.12 4.16
CA LYS A 235 -11.30 -15.65 3.02
C LYS A 235 -10.45 -16.52 2.10
N THR A 236 -9.24 -16.06 1.77
CA THR A 236 -8.29 -16.81 0.94
C THR A 236 -7.95 -18.15 1.57
N LYS A 237 -7.61 -18.20 2.87
CA LYS A 237 -7.31 -19.46 3.57
C LYS A 237 -8.50 -20.42 3.60
N LYS A 238 -9.71 -19.89 3.82
CA LYS A 238 -10.94 -20.69 3.80
C LYS A 238 -11.18 -21.32 2.43
N GLU A 239 -10.95 -20.57 1.34
CA GLU A 239 -11.12 -21.09 -0.02
C GLU A 239 -10.06 -22.14 -0.36
N ILE A 240 -8.79 -21.91 0.00
CA ILE A 240 -7.72 -22.91 -0.17
C ILE A 240 -8.11 -24.23 0.53
N GLN A 241 -8.59 -24.17 1.77
CA GLN A 241 -9.02 -25.36 2.51
C GLN A 241 -10.22 -26.05 1.84
N SER A 242 -11.21 -25.29 1.39
CA SER A 242 -12.38 -25.80 0.65
C SER A 242 -11.97 -26.54 -0.63
N GLN A 243 -11.04 -25.99 -1.41
CA GLN A 243 -10.52 -26.64 -2.62
C GLN A 243 -9.71 -27.89 -2.31
N GLY A 244 -8.87 -27.86 -1.25
CA GLY A 244 -8.10 -29.03 -0.80
C GLY A 244 -8.99 -30.19 -0.34
N LEU A 245 -10.07 -29.91 0.40
CA LEU A 245 -11.05 -30.93 0.82
C LEU A 245 -11.75 -31.57 -0.39
N LYS A 246 -12.13 -30.79 -1.40
CA LYS A 246 -12.74 -31.33 -2.63
C LYS A 246 -11.78 -32.24 -3.39
N GLN A 247 -10.50 -31.87 -3.51
CA GLN A 247 -9.50 -32.71 -4.16
C GLN A 247 -9.23 -34.02 -3.38
N GLY A 248 -9.17 -33.94 -2.04
CA GLY A 248 -9.01 -35.11 -1.18
C GLY A 248 -10.22 -36.04 -1.12
N GLN A 249 -11.44 -35.53 -1.36
CA GLN A 249 -12.65 -36.36 -1.48
C GLN A 249 -12.77 -37.04 -2.86
N VAL A 250 -12.25 -36.42 -3.92
CA VAL A 250 -12.26 -37.02 -5.27
C VAL A 250 -11.30 -38.21 -5.36
N SER A 251 -10.20 -38.23 -4.60
CA SER A 251 -9.28 -39.37 -4.53
C SER A 251 -9.80 -40.56 -3.71
N THR A 252 -10.93 -40.44 -3.00
CA THR A 252 -11.52 -41.52 -2.19
C THR A 252 -12.72 -42.23 -2.86
N ILE A 253 -13.07 -41.87 -4.10
CA ILE A 253 -14.24 -42.42 -4.83
C ILE A 253 -13.81 -43.36 -5.98
N VAL A 254 -12.55 -43.83 -5.99
CA VAL A 254 -12.05 -44.79 -6.97
C VAL A 254 -11.41 -45.99 -6.27
N GLU A 255 -12.21 -46.75 -5.53
CA GLU A 255 -11.97 -48.17 -5.22
C GLU A 255 -13.31 -48.92 -5.21
#